data_AF-A0A6P8PLR4-F1
#
_entry.id   AF-A0A6P8PLR4-F1
#
_cell.length_a   1.000
_cell.length_b   1.000
_cell.length_c   1.000
_cell.angle_alpha   90.00
_cell.angle_beta   90.00
_cell.angle_gamma   90.00
#
_symmetry.space_group_name_H-M   'P 1'
#
loop_
_entity.id
_entity.type
_entity.pdbx_description
1 polymer ?
#
loop_
_entity_poly.entity_id
_entity_poly.type
_entity_poly.pdbx_seq_one_letter_code
_entity_poly.pdbx_strand_id
1 'polypeptide(L)'
;MRGDLFNTRTQNCWRELLQKEMRTRVAWKIKYGHDYPTAGVPAAVSARRRREAPLLVVKRGLPEIGATRTQAPEEKAEAPAPAPSPRESVSKLKEFGIDMRPPSAQSLKLLYQGLDKDGSGRQQYLERRKLKGPEDKFQYRIISSWDYGWRIGEAMKEFKSPAYGRSAIVKSTFYKKNGISWEPSRTDRLL
;
A
#
# COMPACT_ATOMS: atom_id res chain seq x y z
N MET A 1 -13.03 28.07 4.69
CA MET A 1 -14.04 27.01 4.81
C MET A 1 -13.52 25.94 5.76
N ARG A 2 -14.01 25.90 7.00
CA ARG A 2 -13.57 25.00 8.08
C ARG A 2 -14.85 24.48 8.72
N GLY A 3 -15.37 23.32 8.31
CA GLY A 3 -16.70 22.94 8.80
C GLY A 3 -17.36 21.66 8.32
N ASP A 4 -16.63 20.63 7.86
CA ASP A 4 -17.30 19.39 7.39
C ASP A 4 -16.54 18.10 7.74
N LEU A 5 -15.66 18.16 8.74
CA LEU A 5 -14.86 17.03 9.22
C LEU A 5 -15.67 16.00 10.04
N PHE A 6 -16.80 16.39 10.63
CA PHE A 6 -17.59 15.57 11.56
C PHE A 6 -18.91 15.04 10.98
N ASN A 7 -19.09 15.05 9.66
CA ASN A 7 -20.28 14.46 9.04
C ASN A 7 -20.20 12.93 9.02
N THR A 8 -21.35 12.27 9.18
CA THR A 8 -21.49 10.80 9.13
C THR A 8 -20.97 10.22 7.82
N ARG A 9 -21.23 10.91 6.70
CA ARG A 9 -20.70 10.55 5.37
C ARG A 9 -19.17 10.54 5.35
N THR A 10 -18.56 11.60 5.89
CA THR A 10 -17.10 11.73 5.97
C THR A 10 -16.51 10.63 6.85
N GLN A 11 -17.10 10.39 8.03
CA GLN A 11 -16.69 9.32 8.95
C GLN A 11 -16.77 7.92 8.32
N ASN A 12 -17.83 7.63 7.55
CA ASN A 12 -17.98 6.37 6.85
C ASN A 12 -16.90 6.19 5.76
N CYS A 13 -16.58 7.25 5.02
CA CYS A 13 -15.48 7.23 4.03
C CYS A 13 -14.14 6.89 4.68
N TRP A 14 -13.80 7.52 5.81
CA TRP A 14 -12.58 7.20 6.56
C TRP A 14 -12.55 5.76 7.05
N ARG A 15 -13.67 5.26 7.57
CA ARG A 15 -13.81 3.87 8.04
C ARG A 15 -13.57 2.89 6.89
N GLU A 16 -14.17 3.13 5.74
CA GLU A 16 -13.99 2.30 4.54
C GLU A 16 -12.53 2.32 4.07
N LEU A 17 -11.90 3.50 4.02
CA LEU A 17 -10.51 3.64 3.62
C LEU A 17 -9.56 2.87 4.53
N LEU A 18 -9.73 2.99 5.85
CA LEU A 18 -8.94 2.24 6.83
C LEU A 18 -9.13 0.73 6.69
N GLN A 19 -10.37 0.26 6.50
CA GLN A 19 -10.65 -1.16 6.31
C GLN A 19 -10.01 -1.71 5.03
N LYS A 20 -10.10 -0.97 3.91
CA LYS A 20 -9.46 -1.33 2.63
C LYS A 20 -7.94 -1.39 2.78
N GLU A 21 -7.36 -0.41 3.44
CA GLU A 21 -5.93 -0.37 3.70
C GLU A 21 -5.49 -1.56 4.56
N MET A 22 -6.19 -1.83 5.66
CA MET A 22 -5.85 -2.91 6.58
C MET A 22 -5.90 -4.27 5.87
N ARG A 23 -6.95 -4.52 5.07
CA ARG A 23 -7.07 -5.73 4.23
C ARG A 23 -5.93 -5.84 3.21
N THR A 24 -5.59 -4.74 2.55
CA THR A 24 -4.51 -4.72 1.55
C THR A 24 -3.16 -5.04 2.18
N ARG A 25 -2.85 -4.44 3.34
CA ARG A 25 -1.60 -4.69 4.09
C ARG A 25 -1.52 -6.14 4.56
N VAL A 26 -2.61 -6.69 5.10
CA VAL A 26 -2.68 -8.10 5.52
C VAL A 26 -2.49 -9.03 4.34
N ALA A 27 -3.21 -8.80 3.23
CA ALA A 27 -3.08 -9.62 2.02
C ALA A 27 -1.65 -9.57 1.46
N TRP A 28 -1.03 -8.40 1.44
CA TRP A 28 0.36 -8.25 1.02
C TRP A 28 1.31 -9.02 1.96
N LYS A 29 1.15 -8.90 3.29
CA LYS A 29 2.00 -9.59 4.27
C LYS A 29 1.84 -11.11 4.19
N ILE A 30 0.64 -11.63 3.94
CA ILE A 30 0.42 -13.07 3.73
C ILE A 30 1.13 -13.53 2.45
N LYS A 31 1.02 -12.76 1.36
CA LYS A 31 1.61 -13.13 0.05
C LYS A 31 3.13 -13.02 -0.01
N TYR A 32 3.71 -11.97 0.54
CA TYR A 32 5.13 -11.63 0.35
C TYR A 32 5.91 -11.53 1.67
N GLY A 33 5.25 -11.74 2.81
CA GLY A 33 5.89 -11.57 4.11
C GLY A 33 7.00 -12.58 4.40
N HIS A 34 7.04 -13.68 3.65
CA HIS A 34 8.10 -14.69 3.70
C HIS A 34 9.32 -14.31 2.85
N ASP A 35 9.11 -13.65 1.70
CA ASP A 35 10.18 -13.13 0.83
C ASP A 35 10.91 -11.93 1.44
N TYR A 36 10.19 -11.16 2.26
CA TYR A 36 10.71 -10.00 2.98
C TYR A 36 10.57 -10.22 4.49
N PRO A 37 11.37 -11.13 5.09
CA PRO A 37 11.45 -11.23 6.53
C PRO A 37 11.88 -9.86 7.05
N THR A 38 11.23 -9.38 8.12
CA THR A 38 11.43 -8.04 8.64
C THR A 38 12.86 -7.87 9.15
N ALA A 39 13.79 -7.53 8.26
CA ALA A 39 15.24 -7.54 8.48
C ALA A 39 15.76 -6.38 9.34
N GLY A 40 14.92 -5.78 10.19
CA GLY A 40 15.28 -4.58 10.95
C GLY A 40 14.50 -4.36 12.24
N VAL A 41 13.63 -5.28 12.64
CA VAL A 41 13.09 -5.27 14.00
C VAL A 41 13.92 -6.28 14.78
N PRO A 42 14.78 -5.86 15.73
CA PRO A 42 15.40 -6.82 16.63
C PRO A 42 14.28 -7.63 17.26
N ALA A 43 14.41 -8.97 17.24
CA ALA A 43 13.40 -9.91 17.74
C ALA A 43 12.88 -9.55 19.15
N ALA A 44 13.62 -8.73 19.90
CA ALA A 44 13.25 -8.10 21.16
C ALA A 44 11.97 -7.24 21.13
N VAL A 45 11.57 -6.60 20.02
CA VAL A 45 10.36 -5.74 19.99
C VAL A 45 9.08 -6.53 19.67
N SER A 46 9.18 -7.59 18.86
CA SER A 46 8.12 -8.61 18.72
C SER A 46 7.95 -9.45 19.98
N ALA A 47 8.98 -9.50 20.83
CA ALA A 47 8.93 -10.03 22.19
C ALA A 47 8.62 -8.93 23.23
N ARG A 48 7.82 -7.90 22.87
CA ARG A 48 7.04 -7.22 23.92
C ARG A 48 6.15 -8.29 24.54
N ARG A 49 6.63 -8.84 25.66
CA ARG A 49 5.87 -9.55 26.69
C ARG A 49 4.41 -9.18 26.51
N ARG A 50 3.55 -10.16 26.19
CA ARG A 50 2.14 -10.03 26.56
C ARG A 50 2.17 -9.63 28.02
N ARG A 51 1.97 -8.34 28.31
CA ARG A 51 1.60 -7.92 29.64
C ARG A 51 0.20 -8.47 29.73
N GLU A 52 0.08 -9.65 30.31
CA GLU A 52 -1.21 -10.16 30.75
C GLU A 52 -1.82 -9.04 31.57
N ALA A 53 -2.84 -8.39 31.02
CA ALA A 53 -3.70 -7.56 31.84
C ALA A 53 -4.24 -8.51 32.92
N PRO A 54 -4.15 -8.16 34.21
CA PRO A 54 -4.66 -9.03 35.25
C PRO A 54 -6.10 -9.38 34.93
N LEU A 55 -6.37 -10.67 34.73
CA LEU A 55 -7.72 -11.19 34.61
C LEU A 55 -8.46 -10.80 35.90
N LEU A 56 -9.37 -9.84 35.80
CA LEU A 56 -10.38 -9.66 36.82
C LEU A 56 -11.26 -10.91 36.76
N VAL A 57 -10.99 -11.85 37.68
CA VAL A 57 -11.76 -13.06 37.88
C VAL A 57 -13.16 -12.65 38.34
N VAL A 58 -14.07 -12.51 37.39
CA VAL A 58 -15.51 -12.48 37.71
C VAL A 58 -15.93 -13.93 37.94
N LYS A 59 -15.98 -14.34 39.20
CA LYS A 59 -16.60 -15.61 39.60
C LYS A 59 -18.10 -15.49 39.32
N ARG A 60 -18.59 -16.18 38.29
CA ARG A 60 -20.01 -16.57 38.19
C ARG A 60 -20.05 -18.08 38.22
N GLY A 61 -20.54 -18.63 39.34
CA GLY A 61 -20.73 -20.05 39.53
C GLY A 61 -21.91 -20.57 38.72
N LEU A 62 -21.79 -21.82 38.25
CA LEU A 62 -22.69 -22.95 38.50
C LEU A 62 -22.13 -24.21 37.77
N PRO A 63 -22.60 -25.43 38.09
CA PRO A 63 -21.76 -26.59 38.34
C PRO A 63 -21.42 -27.46 37.13
N GLU A 64 -20.41 -28.29 37.37
CA GLU A 64 -19.80 -29.32 36.53
C GLU A 64 -20.72 -30.55 36.41
N ILE A 65 -21.02 -30.96 35.17
CA ILE A 65 -21.69 -32.24 34.87
C ILE A 65 -20.77 -33.01 33.93
N GLY A 66 -20.35 -34.19 34.41
CA GLY A 66 -19.21 -34.95 33.93
C GLY A 66 -19.32 -35.50 32.50
N ALA A 67 -18.14 -35.70 31.93
CA ALA A 67 -17.94 -36.36 30.65
C ALA A 67 -18.38 -37.83 30.70
N THR A 68 -19.21 -38.25 29.75
CA THR A 68 -19.31 -39.64 29.33
C THR A 68 -18.99 -39.77 27.85
N ARG A 69 -17.86 -40.44 27.61
CA ARG A 69 -17.43 -41.07 26.37
C ARG A 69 -18.44 -42.13 25.95
N THR A 70 -18.89 -42.18 24.70
CA THR A 70 -19.26 -43.41 23.95
C THR A 70 -19.48 -43.10 22.47
N GLN A 71 -18.61 -43.70 21.65
CA GLN A 71 -18.77 -44.36 20.35
C GLN A 71 -19.70 -43.77 19.26
N ALA A 72 -19.15 -43.70 18.04
CA ALA A 72 -19.91 -43.70 16.78
C ALA A 72 -20.53 -45.08 16.53
N PRO A 73 -21.69 -45.16 15.85
CA PRO A 73 -21.69 -45.66 14.47
C PRO A 73 -22.71 -45.04 13.49
N GLU A 74 -22.28 -44.99 12.22
CA GLU A 74 -22.93 -45.18 10.91
C GLU A 74 -24.40 -44.77 10.60
N GLU A 75 -24.50 -43.93 9.55
CA GLU A 75 -25.35 -44.02 8.34
C GLU A 75 -26.90 -43.99 8.42
N LYS A 76 -27.53 -42.90 7.91
CA LYS A 76 -28.47 -42.94 6.76
C LYS A 76 -28.82 -41.54 6.24
N ALA A 77 -29.01 -41.47 4.93
CA ALA A 77 -29.14 -40.29 4.07
C ALA A 77 -30.48 -39.53 4.16
N GLU A 78 -30.44 -38.21 3.94
CA GLU A 78 -31.49 -37.48 3.21
C GLU A 78 -30.90 -36.27 2.44
N ALA A 79 -31.53 -35.95 1.31
CA ALA A 79 -30.98 -35.29 0.11
C ALA A 79 -30.73 -33.76 0.22
N PRO A 80 -30.06 -33.13 -0.78
CA PRO A 80 -29.29 -31.90 -0.61
C PRO A 80 -30.10 -30.62 -0.84
N ALA A 81 -29.96 -29.65 0.08
CA ALA A 81 -30.30 -28.26 -0.20
C ALA A 81 -29.26 -27.64 -1.18
N PRO A 82 -29.68 -26.75 -2.11
CA PRO A 82 -28.84 -26.30 -3.20
C PRO A 82 -27.61 -25.54 -2.67
N ALA A 83 -26.44 -26.04 -3.03
CA ALA A 83 -25.17 -25.39 -2.73
C ALA A 83 -25.18 -23.94 -3.26
N PRO A 84 -24.80 -22.93 -2.46
CA PRO A 84 -24.58 -21.60 -2.98
C PRO A 84 -23.46 -21.69 -4.02
N SER A 85 -23.83 -21.35 -5.26
CA SER A 85 -22.95 -21.25 -6.42
C SER A 85 -21.61 -20.61 -6.02
N PRO A 86 -20.45 -21.25 -6.32
CA PRO A 86 -19.13 -20.64 -6.14
C PRO A 86 -18.96 -19.30 -6.88
N ARG A 87 -19.90 -18.90 -7.75
CA ARG A 87 -19.84 -17.66 -8.52
C ARG A 87 -20.12 -16.42 -7.67
N GLU A 88 -20.94 -16.51 -6.62
CA GLU A 88 -21.33 -15.34 -5.81
C GLU A 88 -20.23 -14.89 -4.85
N SER A 89 -19.43 -15.83 -4.34
CA SER A 89 -18.32 -15.54 -3.43
C SER A 89 -17.14 -14.85 -4.14
N VAL A 90 -16.91 -15.14 -5.44
CA VAL A 90 -15.89 -14.44 -6.23
C VAL A 90 -16.28 -12.99 -6.52
N SER A 91 -17.57 -12.72 -6.74
CA SER A 91 -18.08 -11.36 -6.95
C SER A 91 -17.88 -10.45 -5.74
N LYS A 92 -18.08 -10.96 -4.52
CA LYS A 92 -17.90 -10.18 -3.28
C LYS A 92 -16.43 -9.87 -2.97
N LEU A 93 -15.51 -10.73 -3.42
CA LEU A 93 -14.07 -10.44 -3.41
C LEU A 93 -13.65 -9.43 -4.49
N LYS A 94 -14.41 -9.35 -5.58
CA LYS A 94 -14.19 -8.39 -6.67
C LYS A 94 -14.69 -6.98 -6.33
N GLU A 95 -15.71 -6.84 -5.47
CA GLU A 95 -16.21 -5.54 -5.00
C GLU A 95 -15.16 -4.68 -4.27
N PHE A 96 -14.17 -5.33 -3.65
CA PHE A 96 -13.03 -4.65 -3.01
C PHE A 96 -11.70 -4.96 -3.72
N GLY A 97 -11.77 -5.56 -4.91
CA GLY A 97 -10.62 -5.75 -5.78
C GLY A 97 -10.03 -4.38 -6.08
N ILE A 98 -8.72 -4.26 -5.95
CA ILE A 98 -8.00 -3.04 -6.26
C ILE A 98 -8.37 -2.61 -7.69
N ASP A 99 -9.17 -1.55 -7.80
CA ASP A 99 -9.78 -1.15 -9.07
C ASP A 99 -8.76 -0.40 -9.93
N MET A 100 -8.03 -1.19 -10.70
CA MET A 100 -7.13 -0.72 -11.72
C MET A 100 -7.93 -0.22 -12.92
N ARG A 101 -7.58 0.97 -13.42
CA ARG A 101 -8.09 1.45 -14.70
C ARG A 101 -7.75 0.44 -15.82
N PRO A 102 -8.65 0.22 -16.79
CA PRO A 102 -8.38 -0.67 -17.90
C PRO A 102 -7.10 -0.25 -18.64
N PRO A 103 -6.25 -1.20 -19.07
CA PRO A 103 -5.08 -0.87 -19.85
C PRO A 103 -5.45 -0.36 -21.25
N SER A 104 -4.56 0.44 -21.84
CA SER A 104 -4.73 0.91 -23.22
C SER A 104 -4.73 -0.28 -24.18
N ALA A 105 -5.52 -0.19 -25.26
CA ALA A 105 -5.65 -1.27 -26.24
C ALA A 105 -4.29 -1.76 -26.78
N GLN A 106 -3.33 -0.85 -26.99
CA GLN A 106 -1.96 -1.20 -27.39
C GLN A 106 -1.23 -2.08 -26.36
N SER A 107 -1.39 -1.79 -25.07
CA SER A 107 -0.79 -2.61 -24.01
C SER A 107 -1.53 -3.94 -23.86
N LEU A 108 -2.86 -3.96 -24.03
CA LEU A 108 -3.64 -5.20 -24.02
C LEU A 108 -3.24 -6.16 -25.14
N LYS A 109 -2.92 -5.65 -26.33
CA LYS A 109 -2.44 -6.49 -27.45
C LYS A 109 -1.19 -7.28 -27.09
N LEU A 110 -0.28 -6.70 -26.31
CA LEU A 110 0.94 -7.38 -25.84
C LEU A 110 0.61 -8.61 -25.00
N LEU A 111 -0.52 -8.63 -24.29
CA LEU A 111 -0.89 -9.75 -23.43
C LEU A 111 -1.06 -11.07 -24.21
N TYR A 112 -1.43 -10.97 -25.49
CA TYR A 112 -1.69 -12.09 -26.38
C TYR A 112 -0.63 -12.23 -27.48
N GLN A 113 0.47 -11.49 -27.38
CA GLN A 113 1.54 -11.53 -28.38
C GLN A 113 2.57 -12.60 -27.99
N GLY A 114 2.63 -13.68 -28.76
CA GLY A 114 3.59 -14.78 -28.56
C GLY A 114 3.02 -15.94 -27.74
N LEU A 115 3.82 -17.00 -27.61
CA LEU A 115 3.51 -18.19 -26.81
C LEU A 115 4.11 -18.04 -25.41
N ASP A 116 3.35 -18.44 -24.39
CA ASP A 116 3.66 -18.24 -22.95
C ASP A 116 5.07 -18.74 -22.54
N LYS A 117 5.68 -19.66 -23.29
CA LYS A 117 7.00 -20.25 -23.00
C LYS A 117 8.19 -19.40 -23.42
N ASP A 118 8.02 -18.46 -24.35
CA ASP A 118 9.12 -17.64 -24.87
C ASP A 118 9.43 -16.42 -24.00
N GLY A 119 8.75 -16.28 -22.85
CA GLY A 119 8.78 -15.05 -22.04
C GLY A 119 8.21 -13.82 -22.75
N SER A 120 7.70 -13.98 -23.97
CA SER A 120 7.18 -12.89 -24.78
C SER A 120 5.74 -12.52 -24.40
N GLY A 121 5.34 -11.29 -24.70
CA GLY A 121 3.96 -10.82 -24.51
C GLY A 121 3.59 -10.43 -23.08
N ARG A 122 3.26 -11.41 -22.22
CA ARG A 122 2.80 -11.14 -20.83
C ARG A 122 3.85 -10.41 -20.01
N GLN A 123 5.12 -10.78 -20.13
CA GLN A 123 6.20 -10.08 -19.45
C GLN A 123 6.30 -8.63 -19.96
N GLN A 124 6.28 -8.43 -21.28
CA GLN A 124 6.28 -7.10 -21.91
C GLN A 124 5.08 -6.25 -21.48
N TYR A 125 3.90 -6.87 -21.31
CA TYR A 125 2.73 -6.22 -20.75
C TYR A 125 2.99 -5.72 -19.32
N LEU A 126 3.53 -6.58 -18.46
CA LEU A 126 3.84 -6.23 -17.07
C LEU A 126 4.91 -5.14 -16.99
N GLU A 127 5.97 -5.22 -17.80
CA GLU A 127 7.02 -4.18 -17.90
C GLU A 127 6.44 -2.84 -18.34
N ARG A 128 5.67 -2.83 -19.43
CA ARG A 128 5.02 -1.62 -19.92
C ARG A 128 4.01 -1.05 -18.93
N ARG A 129 3.32 -1.91 -18.18
CA ARG A 129 2.40 -1.51 -17.11
C ARG A 129 3.14 -1.02 -15.87
N LYS A 130 4.35 -1.49 -15.59
CA LYS A 130 5.21 -1.04 -14.49
C LYS A 130 5.70 0.40 -14.70
N LEU A 131 6.02 0.78 -15.94
CA LEU A 131 6.46 2.14 -16.29
C LEU A 131 5.42 3.23 -15.97
N LYS A 132 4.12 2.89 -15.97
CA LYS A 132 3.07 3.82 -15.60
C LYS A 132 3.06 4.07 -14.09
N GLY A 133 2.98 5.35 -13.71
CA GLY A 133 2.78 5.78 -12.33
C GLY A 133 1.49 5.22 -11.74
N PRO A 134 1.39 5.14 -10.41
CA PRO A 134 0.20 4.60 -9.75
C PRO A 134 -1.04 5.47 -10.01
N GLU A 135 -0.89 6.78 -10.20
CA GLU A 135 -1.98 7.73 -10.49
C GLU A 135 -2.71 7.45 -11.82
N ASP A 136 -1.98 7.01 -12.84
CA ASP A 136 -2.57 6.60 -14.12
C ASP A 136 -3.21 5.22 -14.05
N LYS A 137 -2.78 4.41 -13.08
CA LYS A 137 -3.14 3.00 -12.94
C LYS A 137 -4.37 2.81 -12.07
N PHE A 138 -4.48 3.55 -10.98
CA PHE A 138 -5.56 3.41 -10.01
C PHE A 138 -6.38 4.69 -9.97
N GLN A 139 -7.71 4.55 -9.89
CA GLN A 139 -8.60 5.71 -9.80
C GLN A 139 -8.42 6.46 -8.48
N TYR A 140 -8.15 5.72 -7.40
CA TYR A 140 -8.02 6.23 -6.04
C TYR A 140 -6.80 5.64 -5.34
N ARG A 141 -6.36 6.32 -4.28
CA ARG A 141 -5.32 5.80 -3.38
C ARG A 141 -5.82 4.56 -2.66
N ILE A 142 -4.98 3.54 -2.61
CA ILE A 142 -5.29 2.27 -1.95
C ILE A 142 -4.87 2.28 -0.48
N ILE A 143 -3.76 2.97 -0.19
CA ILE A 143 -3.07 2.95 1.11
C ILE A 143 -2.79 4.40 1.52
N SER A 144 -2.83 4.70 2.82
CA SER A 144 -2.42 6.01 3.36
C SER A 144 -1.00 6.43 2.98
N SER A 145 -0.08 5.48 2.77
CA SER A 145 1.29 5.82 2.33
C SER A 145 1.34 6.45 0.94
N TRP A 146 0.31 6.25 0.13
CA TRP A 146 0.18 6.90 -1.18
C TRP A 146 -0.38 8.31 -1.09
N ASP A 147 -0.74 8.80 0.10
CA ASP A 147 -1.17 10.19 0.24
C ASP A 147 -0.04 11.16 -0.16
N TYR A 148 1.19 10.80 0.20
CA TYR A 148 2.39 11.52 -0.21
C TYR A 148 2.69 11.30 -1.69
N GLY A 149 2.83 12.40 -2.43
CA GLY A 149 3.23 12.38 -3.85
C GLY A 149 2.09 12.12 -4.84
N TRP A 150 0.88 11.74 -4.38
CA TRP A 150 -0.26 11.50 -5.28
C TRP A 150 -0.74 12.78 -5.95
N ARG A 151 -0.69 12.79 -7.28
CA ARG A 151 -1.00 13.90 -8.19
C ARG A 151 -0.16 15.15 -7.93
N ILE A 152 1.03 14.98 -7.39
CA ILE A 152 1.94 16.11 -7.13
C ILE A 152 2.39 16.78 -8.43
N GLY A 153 2.47 16.03 -9.53
CA GLY A 153 2.80 16.59 -10.85
C GLY A 153 1.76 17.58 -11.37
N GLU A 154 0.50 17.47 -10.94
CA GLU A 154 -0.55 18.45 -11.27
C GLU A 154 -0.34 19.73 -10.45
N ALA A 155 -0.14 19.59 -9.13
CA ALA A 155 0.14 20.71 -8.25
C ALA A 155 1.44 21.46 -8.59
N MET A 156 2.47 20.73 -9.06
CA MET A 156 3.75 21.33 -9.46
C MET A 156 3.67 22.13 -10.76
N LYS A 157 2.72 21.84 -11.67
CA LYS A 157 2.53 22.68 -12.88
C LYS A 157 2.14 24.10 -12.54
N GLU A 158 1.44 24.28 -11.43
CA GLU A 158 1.03 25.58 -10.91
C GLU A 158 2.14 26.25 -10.10
N PHE A 159 3.16 25.49 -9.69
CA PHE A 159 4.30 26.02 -8.95
C PHE A 159 5.22 26.81 -9.89
N LYS A 160 4.94 28.11 -10.00
CA LYS A 160 5.80 29.07 -10.68
C LYS A 160 6.70 29.73 -9.67
N SER A 161 7.99 29.84 -9.99
CA SER A 161 8.88 30.72 -9.23
C SER A 161 8.30 32.13 -9.23
N PRO A 162 8.21 32.79 -8.06
CA PRO A 162 7.67 34.14 -7.98
C PRO A 162 8.50 35.09 -8.85
N ALA A 163 7.85 35.94 -9.64
CA ALA A 163 8.52 36.85 -10.59
C ALA A 163 9.52 37.78 -9.90
N TYR A 164 9.26 38.15 -8.64
CA TYR A 164 10.09 39.07 -7.85
C TYR A 164 10.55 38.44 -6.53
N GLY A 165 11.07 37.22 -6.59
CA GLY A 165 11.69 36.56 -5.43
C GLY A 165 12.99 37.24 -4.99
N ARG A 166 13.20 37.43 -3.68
CA ARG A 166 14.46 37.98 -3.16
C ARG A 166 15.59 36.98 -3.40
N SER A 167 16.57 37.35 -4.23
CA SER A 167 17.80 36.58 -4.45
C SER A 167 18.89 36.99 -3.46
N ALA A 168 19.57 36.03 -2.84
CA ALA A 168 20.65 36.29 -1.88
C ALA A 168 22.00 36.52 -2.59
N ILE A 169 22.06 37.55 -3.46
CA ILE A 169 23.23 37.82 -4.35
C ILE A 169 24.52 37.91 -3.53
N VAL A 170 24.53 38.75 -2.49
CA VAL A 170 25.70 38.94 -1.62
C VAL A 170 26.19 37.62 -1.03
N LYS A 171 25.27 36.80 -0.52
CA LYS A 171 25.62 35.50 0.05
C LYS A 171 26.15 34.53 -1.00
N SER A 172 25.59 34.54 -2.21
CA SER A 172 26.01 33.66 -3.29
C SER A 172 27.34 34.04 -3.94
N THR A 173 27.70 35.33 -3.97
CA THR A 173 28.89 35.81 -4.67
C THR A 173 30.08 36.06 -3.74
N PHE A 174 29.86 36.70 -2.59
CA PHE A 174 30.96 37.11 -1.70
C PHE A 174 31.49 35.97 -0.83
N TYR A 175 30.65 34.97 -0.52
CA TYR A 175 31.00 33.94 0.44
C TYR A 175 31.03 32.57 -0.23
N LYS A 176 32.20 31.92 -0.24
CA LYS A 176 32.36 30.52 -0.67
C LYS A 176 32.41 29.60 0.56
N LYS A 177 31.73 28.45 0.50
CA LYS A 177 31.60 27.51 1.64
C LYS A 177 32.95 26.91 2.08
N ASN A 178 33.85 26.65 1.12
CA ASN A 178 35.22 26.22 1.36
C ASN A 178 36.14 27.19 0.59
N GLY A 179 37.05 27.86 1.29
CA GLY A 179 37.96 28.86 0.71
C GLY A 179 39.36 28.28 0.49
N ILE A 180 39.80 28.29 -0.77
CA ILE A 180 41.01 28.92 -1.34
C ILE A 180 40.86 28.65 -2.85
N SER A 181 40.42 29.63 -3.64
CA SER A 181 40.58 29.53 -5.09
C SER A 181 42.01 29.88 -5.43
N TRP A 182 42.90 28.88 -5.37
CA TRP A 182 44.12 28.86 -6.16
C TRP A 182 43.63 28.66 -7.61
N GLU A 183 43.53 29.71 -8.39
CA GLU A 183 43.77 29.57 -9.82
C GLU A 183 44.76 30.68 -10.12
N PRO A 184 46.04 30.37 -10.39
CA PRO A 184 47.02 31.40 -10.69
C PRO A 184 46.51 32.19 -11.89
N SER A 185 46.22 33.46 -11.66
CA SER A 185 45.76 34.36 -12.70
C SER A 185 46.92 34.57 -13.70
N ARG A 186 46.61 34.84 -14.98
CA ARG A 186 47.66 35.04 -16.00
C ARG A 186 48.66 36.14 -15.61
N THR A 187 48.24 37.07 -14.77
CA THR A 187 49.03 38.16 -14.19
C THR A 187 49.97 37.72 -13.06
N ASP A 188 49.67 36.64 -12.34
CA ASP A 188 50.56 36.10 -11.29
C ASP A 188 51.82 35.44 -11.87
N ARG A 189 51.84 35.12 -13.17
CA ARG A 189 53.00 34.53 -13.87
C ARG A 189 53.98 35.55 -14.44
N LEU A 190 53.72 36.84 -14.26
CA LEU A 190 54.55 37.93 -14.79
C LEU A 190 55.40 38.62 -13.71
N LEU A 191 55.48 38.03 -12.52
CA LEU A 191 56.41 38.40 -11.45
C LEU A 191 57.53 37.37 -11.33
#